data_AF-A0A8T0GEA2-F1
#
_entry.id   AF-A0A8T0GEA2-F1
#
_cell.length_a   1.000
_cell.length_b   1.000
_cell.length_c   1.000
_cell.angle_alpha   90.00
_cell.angle_beta   90.00
_cell.angle_gamma   90.00
#
_symmetry.space_group_name_H-M   'P 1'
#
loop_
_entity.id
_entity.type
_entity.pdbx_description
1 polymer ?
#
loop_
_entity_poly.entity_id
_entity_poly.type
_entity_poly.pdbx_seq_one_letter_code
_entity_poly.pdbx_strand_id
1 'polypeptide(L)'
;MDRLKKLMQQPDNRWCADCGAPNPKWASTNIGVFVCVKCSTVHRSLGDEISTIMSVTLDEWSDDQVDFMEAVGGNASANSVYENCIPSGTRKPTPDASVQARTDFIRRKYEDQEFLKPTLRMKTTSRTRSSSKTEEDSPPAPSPPAPSSRDSMNSNRASLTSNMDSLTINRDSVTSKRDSVTSNRDSMTSNRDSLSSNTSSTGRSQRGTPPGSFSSFTTSASLAPSLRSGASLSHTTSTSTVILYSFMLSSPAQCRGH
;
A
#
# COMPACT_ATOMS: atom_id res chain seq x y z
N MET A 1 -6.92 19.42 9.75
CA MET A 1 -7.24 19.30 8.30
C MET A 1 -6.76 20.46 7.43
N ASP A 2 -6.92 21.74 7.81
CA ASP A 2 -6.55 22.86 6.93
C ASP A 2 -5.04 22.96 6.63
N ARG A 3 -4.21 22.57 7.61
CA ARG A 3 -2.76 22.39 7.47
C ARG A 3 -2.39 21.43 6.34
N LEU A 4 -2.97 20.23 6.35
CA LEU A 4 -2.76 19.24 5.29
C LEU A 4 -3.19 19.75 3.92
N LYS A 5 -4.33 20.46 3.84
CA LYS A 5 -4.79 21.08 2.58
C LYS A 5 -3.80 22.13 2.06
N LYS A 6 -3.24 22.96 2.95
CA LYS A 6 -2.20 23.94 2.61
C LYS A 6 -0.94 23.26 2.08
N LEU A 7 -0.53 22.15 2.70
CA LEU A 7 0.59 21.34 2.23
C LEU A 7 0.34 20.78 0.81
N MET A 8 -0.86 20.25 0.54
CA MET A 8 -1.23 19.77 -0.81
C MET A 8 -1.22 20.84 -1.90
N GLN A 9 -1.42 22.11 -1.53
CA GLN A 9 -1.42 23.23 -2.50
C GLN A 9 -0.01 23.62 -2.93
N GLN A 10 1.03 23.13 -2.27
CA GLN A 10 2.40 23.38 -2.69
C GLN A 10 2.68 22.80 -4.09
N PRO A 11 3.52 23.46 -4.91
CA PRO A 11 3.68 23.13 -6.33
C PRO A 11 3.93 21.65 -6.62
N ASP A 12 4.85 21.02 -5.89
CA ASP A 12 5.26 19.63 -6.09
C ASP A 12 4.28 18.60 -5.53
N ASN A 13 3.47 18.98 -4.54
CA ASN A 13 2.46 18.12 -3.92
C ASN A 13 1.20 17.99 -4.79
N ARG A 14 1.05 18.84 -5.81
CA ARG A 14 -0.04 18.75 -6.81
C ARG A 14 0.17 17.63 -7.83
N TRP A 15 1.31 16.96 -7.80
CA TRP A 15 1.66 15.87 -8.71
C TRP A 15 2.05 14.64 -7.89
N CYS A 16 1.58 13.47 -8.32
CA CYS A 16 1.89 12.20 -7.69
C CYS A 16 3.40 12.00 -7.60
N ALA A 17 3.88 11.66 -6.40
CA ALA A 17 5.29 11.48 -6.11
C ALA A 17 5.98 10.43 -7.00
N ASP A 18 5.26 9.47 -7.57
CA ASP A 18 5.89 8.36 -8.32
C ASP A 18 5.62 8.38 -9.82
N CYS A 19 4.49 8.91 -10.28
CA CYS A 19 4.15 8.89 -11.70
C CYS A 19 3.78 10.25 -12.30
N GLY A 20 3.82 11.32 -11.51
CA GLY A 20 3.48 12.66 -11.97
C GLY A 20 2.01 12.85 -12.35
N ALA A 21 1.11 11.93 -11.99
CA ALA A 21 -0.33 12.14 -12.19
C ALA A 21 -0.83 13.35 -11.37
N PRO A 22 -1.68 14.23 -11.92
CA PRO A 22 -2.14 15.42 -11.23
C PRO A 22 -3.07 15.08 -10.06
N ASN A 23 -3.15 16.02 -9.10
CA ASN A 23 -4.10 16.03 -7.99
C ASN A 23 -4.13 14.71 -7.19
N PRO A 24 -2.99 14.26 -6.62
CA PRO A 24 -2.96 13.07 -5.77
C PRO A 24 -3.97 13.20 -4.62
N LYS A 25 -4.65 12.09 -4.31
CA LYS A 25 -5.73 12.03 -3.29
C LYS A 25 -5.39 11.10 -2.13
N TRP A 26 -4.23 10.47 -2.20
CA TRP A 26 -3.72 9.54 -1.20
C TRP A 26 -2.36 10.03 -0.73
N ALA A 27 -1.97 9.62 0.47
CA ALA A 27 -0.67 9.94 1.02
C ALA A 27 -0.09 8.71 1.72
N SER A 28 1.23 8.59 1.69
CA SER A 28 1.96 7.70 2.59
C SER A 28 2.40 8.50 3.81
N THR A 29 1.83 8.17 4.97
CA THR A 29 1.98 8.96 6.20
C THR A 29 3.28 8.71 6.95
N ASN A 30 3.95 7.59 6.69
CA ASN A 30 5.26 7.26 7.25
C ASN A 30 6.42 7.66 6.32
N ILE A 31 6.17 7.90 5.03
CA ILE A 31 7.17 8.38 4.05
C ILE A 31 7.07 9.90 3.86
N GLY A 32 5.88 10.48 3.97
CA GLY A 32 5.66 11.90 3.76
C GLY A 32 5.39 12.30 2.31
N VAL A 33 4.73 11.43 1.52
CA VAL A 33 4.44 11.69 0.08
C VAL A 33 2.96 11.64 -0.24
N PHE A 34 2.54 12.44 -1.22
CA PHE A 34 1.23 12.40 -1.87
C PHE A 34 1.28 11.62 -3.18
N VAL A 35 0.40 10.64 -3.32
CA VAL A 35 0.33 9.71 -4.46
C VAL A 35 -1.07 9.63 -5.06
N CYS A 36 -1.14 9.26 -6.34
CA CYS A 36 -2.42 9.04 -7.02
C CYS A 36 -3.04 7.69 -6.64
N VAL A 37 -4.31 7.49 -6.98
CA VAL A 37 -5.04 6.24 -6.68
C VAL A 37 -4.31 4.99 -7.18
N LYS A 38 -3.79 5.01 -8.42
CA LYS A 38 -3.07 3.86 -9.01
C LYS A 38 -1.77 3.53 -8.27
N CYS A 39 -1.00 4.55 -7.86
CA CYS A 39 0.22 4.34 -7.07
C CYS A 39 -0.09 3.89 -5.64
N SER A 40 -1.18 4.41 -5.04
CA SER A 40 -1.60 4.00 -3.70
C SER A 40 -1.86 2.49 -3.60
N THR A 41 -2.37 1.86 -4.66
CA THR A 41 -2.56 0.41 -4.74
C THR A 41 -1.22 -0.34 -4.69
N VAL A 42 -0.19 0.18 -5.37
CA VAL A 42 1.15 -0.41 -5.35
C VAL A 42 1.78 -0.23 -3.97
N HIS A 43 1.67 0.95 -3.36
CA HIS A 43 2.17 1.20 -2.02
C HIS A 43 1.57 0.25 -0.97
N ARG A 44 0.27 -0.08 -1.07
CA ARG A 44 -0.36 -1.07 -0.19
C ARG A 44 0.28 -2.46 -0.32
N SER A 45 0.81 -2.82 -1.49
CA SER A 45 1.49 -4.10 -1.72
C SER A 45 2.92 -4.15 -1.16
N LEU A 46 3.48 -3.03 -0.69
CA LEU A 46 4.79 -2.98 -0.05
C LEU A 46 4.77 -3.39 1.43
N GLY A 47 3.60 -3.41 2.07
CA GLY A 47 3.47 -3.58 3.51
C GLY A 47 3.48 -2.26 4.28
N ASP A 48 2.87 -2.26 5.46
CA ASP A 48 2.74 -1.10 6.36
C ASP A 48 4.09 -0.67 6.96
N GLU A 49 5.01 -1.62 7.15
CA GLU A 49 6.40 -1.39 7.57
C GLU A 49 7.18 -0.48 6.60
N ILE A 50 6.87 -0.54 5.29
CA ILE A 50 7.46 0.29 4.26
C ILE A 50 6.59 1.51 3.98
N SER A 51 5.28 1.32 3.76
CA SER A 51 4.37 2.40 3.36
C SER A 51 2.98 2.25 3.96
N THR A 52 2.64 3.15 4.89
CA THR A 52 1.29 3.30 5.44
C THR A 52 0.47 4.28 4.58
N ILE A 53 -0.58 3.80 3.89
CA ILE A 53 -1.40 4.61 2.97
C ILE A 53 -2.70 5.10 3.62
N MET A 54 -2.96 6.41 3.51
CA MET A 54 -4.21 7.05 3.93
C MET A 54 -4.79 7.93 2.82
N SER A 55 -6.11 7.98 2.75
CA SER A 55 -6.88 8.91 1.94
C SER A 55 -6.83 10.29 2.57
N VAL A 56 -6.55 11.31 1.77
CA VAL A 56 -6.46 12.69 2.29
C VAL A 56 -7.84 13.25 2.64
N THR A 57 -8.92 12.71 2.06
CA THR A 57 -10.28 13.22 2.27
C THR A 57 -11.21 12.25 2.99
N LEU A 58 -10.93 10.94 2.92
CA LEU A 58 -11.85 9.91 3.44
C LEU A 58 -11.43 9.35 4.79
N ASP A 59 -10.16 9.48 5.17
CA ASP A 59 -9.66 8.95 6.43
C ASP A 59 -9.55 10.07 7.47
N GLU A 60 -9.59 9.70 8.74
CA GLU A 60 -9.31 10.59 9.86
C GLU A 60 -7.80 10.74 10.06
N TRP A 61 -7.35 11.96 10.31
CA TRP A 61 -5.93 12.29 10.46
C TRP A 61 -5.66 12.79 11.87
N SER A 62 -4.66 12.22 12.53
CA SER A 62 -4.12 12.78 13.78
C SER A 62 -3.21 13.96 13.51
N ASP A 63 -3.03 14.82 14.50
CA ASP A 63 -2.12 15.96 14.39
C ASP A 63 -0.67 15.49 14.17
N ASP A 64 -0.22 14.41 14.84
CA ASP A 64 1.11 13.83 14.64
C ASP A 64 1.37 13.41 13.18
N GLN A 65 0.36 12.86 12.51
CA GLN A 65 0.47 12.48 11.09
C GLN A 65 0.62 13.71 10.21
N VAL A 66 -0.13 14.78 10.50
CA VAL A 66 -0.03 16.05 9.76
C VAL A 66 1.31 16.73 10.03
N ASP A 67 1.77 16.73 11.28
CA ASP A 67 3.07 17.24 11.71
C ASP A 67 4.20 16.54 10.96
N PHE A 68 4.15 15.20 10.88
CA PHE A 68 5.14 14.44 10.13
C PHE A 68 5.14 14.79 8.63
N MET A 69 3.97 14.88 8.00
CA MET A 69 3.85 15.28 6.59
C MET A 69 4.45 16.67 6.35
N GLU A 70 4.18 17.64 7.23
CA GLU A 70 4.74 19.00 7.14
C GLU A 70 6.25 19.03 7.40
N ALA A 71 6.73 18.25 8.37
CA ALA A 71 8.15 18.17 8.72
C ALA A 71 8.99 17.53 7.60
N VAL A 72 8.46 16.51 6.92
CA VAL A 72 9.08 15.98 5.70
C VAL A 72 9.06 17.04 4.59
N GLY A 73 8.00 17.85 4.49
CA GLY A 73 7.86 18.87 3.44
C GLY A 73 7.26 18.34 2.13
N GLY A 74 6.70 17.12 2.16
CA GLY A 74 6.01 16.52 1.01
C GLY A 74 6.92 15.99 -0.10
N ASN A 75 6.38 15.98 -1.31
CA ASN A 75 6.93 15.25 -2.47
C ASN A 75 8.30 15.76 -2.92
N ALA A 76 8.52 17.08 -2.92
CA ALA A 76 9.80 17.65 -3.35
C ALA A 76 10.95 17.16 -2.46
N SER A 77 10.76 17.28 -1.15
CA SER A 77 11.73 16.85 -0.15
C SER A 77 11.94 15.34 -0.18
N ALA A 78 10.86 14.57 -0.17
CA ALA A 78 10.95 13.11 -0.23
C ALA A 78 11.65 12.62 -1.51
N ASN A 79 11.31 13.16 -2.68
CA ASN A 79 11.97 12.79 -3.93
C ASN A 79 13.44 13.23 -3.97
N SER A 80 13.83 14.31 -3.30
CA SER A 80 15.26 14.69 -3.20
C SER A 80 16.12 13.62 -2.50
N VAL A 81 15.50 12.75 -1.69
CA VAL A 81 16.14 11.62 -1.01
C VAL A 81 15.92 10.33 -1.80
N TYR A 82 14.66 9.96 -2.03
CA TYR A 82 14.26 8.70 -2.67
C TYR A 82 14.44 8.67 -4.19
N GLU A 83 14.78 9.78 -4.84
CA GLU A 83 15.11 9.86 -6.26
C GLU A 83 16.48 10.54 -6.47
N ASN A 84 17.35 10.52 -5.45
CA ASN A 84 18.61 11.24 -5.48
C ASN A 84 19.55 10.78 -6.59
N CYS A 85 19.62 9.46 -6.81
CA CYS A 85 20.52 8.80 -7.75
C CYS A 85 19.75 7.75 -8.57
N ILE A 86 18.89 8.20 -9.49
CA ILE A 86 18.21 7.30 -10.43
C ILE A 86 19.24 6.74 -11.43
N PRO A 87 19.41 5.40 -11.54
CA PRO A 87 20.35 4.79 -12.48
C PRO A 87 20.03 5.14 -13.94
N SER A 88 21.08 5.29 -14.76
CA SER A 88 20.94 5.50 -16.20
C SER A 88 20.06 4.43 -16.84
N GLY A 89 19.11 4.85 -17.68
CA GLY A 89 18.14 3.96 -18.32
C GLY A 89 16.88 3.70 -17.49
N THR A 90 16.87 4.00 -16.19
CA THR A 90 15.62 4.04 -15.41
C THR A 90 14.89 5.35 -15.68
N ARG A 91 13.58 5.26 -15.94
CA ARG A 91 12.71 6.43 -16.01
C ARG A 91 11.53 6.25 -15.05
N LYS A 92 11.12 7.38 -14.50
CA LYS A 92 9.90 7.50 -13.71
C LYS A 92 8.68 7.14 -14.58
N PRO A 93 7.74 6.32 -14.10
CA PRO A 93 6.55 5.98 -14.87
C PRO A 93 5.70 7.22 -15.16
N THR A 94 5.00 7.21 -16.28
CA THR A 94 4.04 8.27 -16.63
C THR A 94 2.66 8.01 -15.98
N PRO A 95 1.72 8.97 -15.99
CA PRO A 95 0.38 8.77 -15.44
C PRO A 95 -0.43 7.64 -16.09
N ASP A 96 -0.11 7.30 -17.32
CA ASP A 96 -0.71 6.24 -18.14
C ASP A 96 0.08 4.92 -18.13
N ALA A 97 1.25 4.89 -17.47
CA ALA A 97 2.07 3.69 -17.37
C ALA A 97 1.31 2.49 -16.77
N SER A 98 1.70 1.30 -17.23
CA SER A 98 1.14 0.02 -16.79
C SER A 98 1.34 -0.19 -15.28
N VAL A 99 0.51 -1.08 -14.70
CA VAL A 99 0.66 -1.45 -13.30
C VAL A 99 2.04 -2.04 -13.03
N GLN A 100 2.56 -2.86 -13.94
CA GLN A 100 3.90 -3.44 -13.81
C GLN A 100 5.00 -2.37 -13.76
N ALA A 101 4.99 -1.40 -14.68
CA ALA A 101 5.99 -0.32 -14.68
C ALA A 101 5.92 0.53 -13.39
N ARG A 102 4.72 0.73 -12.82
CA ARG A 102 4.54 1.41 -11.53
C ARG A 102 5.11 0.57 -10.39
N THR A 103 4.78 -0.73 -10.33
CA THR A 103 5.28 -1.66 -9.33
C THR A 103 6.79 -1.72 -9.32
N ASP A 104 7.40 -1.90 -10.49
CA ASP A 104 8.85 -2.03 -10.63
C ASP A 104 9.58 -0.74 -10.19
N PHE A 105 9.03 0.44 -10.48
CA PHE A 105 9.63 1.70 -10.05
C PHE A 105 9.47 1.94 -8.54
N ILE A 106 8.26 1.74 -8.01
CA ILE A 106 7.92 2.03 -6.61
C ILE A 106 8.66 1.09 -5.65
N ARG A 107 8.80 -0.21 -5.99
CA ARG A 107 9.62 -1.15 -5.21
C ARG A 107 11.08 -0.72 -5.17
N ARG A 108 11.69 -0.45 -6.32
CA ARG A 108 13.08 0.02 -6.37
C ARG A 108 13.31 1.33 -5.63
N LYS A 109 12.30 2.21 -5.62
CA LYS A 109 12.33 3.49 -4.90
C LYS A 109 12.30 3.31 -3.37
N TYR A 110 11.36 2.51 -2.85
CA TYR A 110 11.06 2.48 -1.41
C TYR A 110 11.45 1.18 -0.70
N GLU A 111 11.31 0.03 -1.36
CA GLU A 111 11.65 -1.29 -0.82
C GLU A 111 13.16 -1.56 -0.98
N ASP A 112 13.68 -1.47 -2.20
CA ASP A 112 15.11 -1.71 -2.47
C ASP A 112 15.98 -0.48 -2.16
N GLN A 113 15.34 0.69 -2.04
CA GLN A 113 16.00 1.98 -1.81
C GLN A 113 17.15 2.24 -2.80
N GLU A 114 16.99 1.77 -4.03
CA GLU A 114 18.02 1.77 -5.08
C GLU A 114 18.45 3.18 -5.43
N PHE A 115 17.55 4.16 -5.36
CA PHE A 115 17.81 5.52 -5.81
C PHE A 115 18.36 6.43 -4.71
N LEU A 116 18.55 5.91 -3.49
CA LEU A 116 19.20 6.67 -2.42
C LEU A 116 20.67 6.92 -2.76
N LYS A 117 21.23 8.00 -2.18
CA LYS A 117 22.68 8.20 -2.13
C LYS A 117 23.34 6.93 -1.58
N PRO A 118 24.47 6.45 -2.15
CA PRO A 118 25.14 5.24 -1.69
C PRO A 118 25.45 5.22 -0.18
N THR A 119 25.69 6.38 0.43
CA THR A 119 25.92 6.55 1.87
C THR A 119 24.69 6.31 2.74
N LEU A 120 23.49 6.37 2.15
CA LEU A 120 22.20 6.17 2.81
C LEU A 120 21.60 4.79 2.52
N ARG A 121 22.19 4.02 1.58
CA ARG A 121 21.76 2.66 1.28
C ARG A 121 22.12 1.77 2.47
N MET A 122 21.15 1.52 3.34
CA MET A 122 21.31 0.50 4.36
C MET A 122 21.23 -0.86 3.67
N LYS A 123 22.39 -1.43 3.33
CA LYS A 123 22.46 -2.83 2.91
C LYS A 123 22.02 -3.70 4.08
N THR A 124 20.85 -4.30 3.98
CA THR A 124 20.58 -5.58 4.65
C THR A 124 21.48 -6.64 3.99
N THR A 125 22.75 -6.70 4.37
CA THR A 125 23.63 -7.77 3.90
C THR A 125 23.35 -9.06 4.66
N SER A 126 22.90 -10.08 3.95
CA SER A 126 23.49 -11.41 4.06
C SER A 126 23.54 -12.11 2.70
N ARG A 127 24.50 -11.71 1.87
CA ARG A 127 25.16 -12.58 0.88
C ARG A 127 26.55 -12.02 0.58
N THR A 128 27.49 -12.35 1.45
CA THR A 128 28.92 -12.15 1.27
C THR A 128 29.42 -13.03 0.12
N ARG A 129 29.81 -12.41 -1.00
CA ARG A 129 30.80 -12.99 -1.93
C ARG A 129 32.00 -12.07 -1.94
N SER A 130 32.91 -12.30 -1.01
CA SER A 130 34.20 -11.62 -0.93
C SER A 130 35.12 -12.28 -1.95
N SER A 131 35.46 -11.58 -3.03
CA SER A 131 36.59 -11.92 -3.89
C SER A 131 37.81 -11.14 -3.40
N SER A 132 38.82 -11.86 -2.93
CA SER A 132 40.20 -11.37 -2.86
C SER A 132 41.14 -12.56 -3.07
N LYS A 133 41.96 -12.42 -4.12
CA LYS A 133 43.05 -13.33 -4.52
C LYS A 133 44.26 -13.13 -3.61
N THR A 134 44.99 -14.22 -3.31
CA THR A 134 46.47 -14.31 -3.30
C THR A 134 46.91 -15.79 -3.35
N GLU A 135 47.97 -16.05 -4.12
CA GLU A 135 48.71 -17.31 -4.41
C GLU A 135 49.44 -17.82 -3.14
N GLU A 136 49.95 -19.05 -2.92
CA GLU A 136 50.79 -20.05 -3.63
C GLU A 136 50.87 -21.28 -2.64
N ASP A 137 50.81 -22.58 -2.97
CA ASP A 137 51.91 -23.49 -3.35
C ASP A 137 51.43 -24.98 -3.28
N SER A 138 51.72 -25.77 -4.32
CA SER A 138 51.87 -27.25 -4.50
C SER A 138 50.86 -28.34 -3.98
N PRO A 139 50.77 -29.52 -4.66
CA PRO A 139 49.55 -30.37 -4.73
C PRO A 139 49.61 -31.71 -3.95
N PRO A 140 48.47 -32.41 -3.74
CA PRO A 140 48.35 -33.74 -4.39
C PRO A 140 46.92 -34.21 -4.80
N ALA A 141 46.93 -35.07 -5.84
CA ALA A 141 46.01 -36.16 -6.21
C ALA A 141 44.59 -35.87 -6.76
N PRO A 142 44.12 -36.67 -7.76
CA PRO A 142 42.87 -36.43 -8.49
C PRO A 142 41.65 -37.05 -7.78
N SER A 143 40.53 -36.37 -7.85
CA SER A 143 39.21 -36.83 -7.39
C SER A 143 38.13 -36.37 -8.39
N PRO A 144 36.95 -37.02 -8.42
CA PRO A 144 36.16 -37.33 -9.62
C PRO A 144 35.43 -36.12 -10.23
N PRO A 145 34.91 -36.24 -11.48
CA PRO A 145 34.31 -35.10 -12.18
C PRO A 145 33.05 -34.57 -11.48
N ALA A 146 32.96 -33.24 -11.39
CA ALA A 146 31.86 -32.49 -10.78
C ALA A 146 30.52 -32.69 -11.53
N PRO A 147 29.36 -32.67 -10.81
CA PRO A 147 28.05 -32.63 -11.46
C PRO A 147 27.81 -31.24 -12.08
N SER A 148 27.44 -31.25 -13.35
CA SER A 148 27.07 -30.09 -14.15
C SER A 148 25.89 -29.32 -13.56
N SER A 149 26.04 -28.00 -13.45
CA SER A 149 25.14 -26.83 -13.58
C SER A 149 23.60 -26.96 -13.71
N ARG A 150 22.97 -28.08 -13.36
CA ARG A 150 21.54 -28.35 -13.55
C ARG A 150 20.70 -28.10 -12.30
N ASP A 151 21.32 -28.01 -11.11
CA ASP A 151 20.56 -27.92 -9.86
C ASP A 151 20.05 -26.52 -9.51
N SER A 152 20.67 -25.45 -10.01
CA SER A 152 20.19 -24.08 -9.74
C SER A 152 18.91 -23.70 -10.50
N MET A 153 18.59 -24.42 -11.59
CA MET A 153 17.34 -24.22 -12.34
C MET A 153 16.19 -25.07 -11.80
N ASN A 154 16.48 -26.12 -11.03
CA ASN A 154 15.45 -26.99 -10.45
C ASN A 154 14.80 -26.36 -9.20
N SER A 155 15.57 -25.66 -8.36
CA SER A 155 15.05 -24.95 -7.18
C SER A 155 14.15 -23.77 -7.54
N ASN A 156 14.46 -23.05 -8.62
CA ASN A 156 13.60 -21.98 -9.14
C ASN A 156 12.31 -22.54 -9.75
N ARG A 157 12.37 -23.71 -10.40
CA ARG A 157 11.19 -24.39 -10.93
C ARG A 157 10.25 -24.86 -9.82
N ALA A 158 10.79 -25.44 -8.74
CA ALA A 158 10.01 -25.86 -7.56
C ALA A 158 9.35 -24.69 -6.82
N SER A 159 9.99 -23.51 -6.82
CA SER A 159 9.45 -22.29 -6.20
C SER A 159 8.36 -21.61 -7.04
N LEU A 160 8.39 -21.80 -8.37
CA LEU A 160 7.35 -21.31 -9.27
C LEU A 160 6.11 -22.22 -9.28
N THR A 161 6.29 -23.54 -9.10
CA THR A 161 5.17 -24.49 -8.99
C THR A 161 4.37 -24.29 -7.71
N SER A 162 5.02 -24.06 -6.57
CA SER A 162 4.32 -23.81 -5.28
C SER A 162 3.51 -22.50 -5.27
N ASN A 163 4.01 -21.47 -5.95
CA ASN A 163 3.27 -20.23 -6.15
C ASN A 163 2.05 -20.42 -7.07
N MET A 164 2.16 -21.28 -8.09
CA MET A 164 1.03 -21.66 -8.95
C MET A 164 -0.05 -22.41 -8.14
N ASP A 165 0.34 -23.37 -7.30
CA ASP A 165 -0.58 -24.12 -6.44
C ASP A 165 -1.26 -23.22 -5.38
N SER A 166 -0.54 -22.22 -4.86
CA SER A 166 -1.12 -21.25 -3.93
C SER A 166 -2.14 -20.31 -4.61
N LEU A 167 -1.92 -19.99 -5.89
CA LEU A 167 -2.84 -19.17 -6.68
C LEU A 167 -4.07 -19.96 -7.14
N THR A 168 -3.96 -21.26 -7.40
CA THR A 168 -5.10 -22.14 -7.72
C THR A 168 -6.00 -22.34 -6.50
N ILE A 169 -5.43 -22.58 -5.31
CA ILE A 169 -6.21 -22.71 -4.06
C ILE A 169 -6.99 -21.43 -3.73
N ASN A 170 -6.37 -20.27 -3.93
CA ASN A 170 -7.04 -18.98 -3.74
C ASN A 170 -8.17 -18.76 -4.76
N ARG A 171 -7.97 -19.20 -6.01
CA ARG A 171 -9.00 -19.14 -7.06
C ARG A 171 -10.21 -20.02 -6.70
N ASP A 172 -9.98 -21.24 -6.20
CA ASP A 172 -11.05 -22.17 -5.80
C ASP A 172 -11.81 -21.69 -4.56
N SER A 173 -11.12 -21.00 -3.65
CA SER A 173 -11.76 -20.35 -2.49
C SER A 173 -12.67 -19.19 -2.92
N VAL A 174 -12.30 -18.45 -3.97
CA VAL A 174 -13.10 -17.34 -4.50
C VAL A 174 -14.28 -17.83 -5.34
N THR A 175 -14.11 -18.92 -6.12
CA THR A 175 -15.22 -19.54 -6.86
C THR A 175 -16.26 -20.12 -5.90
N SER A 176 -15.85 -20.83 -4.85
CA SER A 176 -16.78 -21.35 -3.84
C SER A 176 -17.57 -20.25 -3.09
N LYS A 177 -16.91 -19.13 -2.77
CA LYS A 177 -17.60 -17.95 -2.21
C LYS A 177 -18.58 -17.32 -3.20
N ARG A 178 -18.26 -17.29 -4.49
CA ARG A 178 -19.17 -16.80 -5.54
C ARG A 178 -20.40 -17.70 -5.66
N ASP A 179 -20.24 -19.02 -5.63
CA ASP A 179 -21.35 -19.99 -5.71
C ASP A 179 -22.29 -19.92 -4.50
N SER A 180 -21.74 -19.58 -3.32
CA SER A 180 -22.53 -19.32 -2.11
C SER A 180 -23.39 -18.05 -2.25
N VAL A 181 -22.84 -17.00 -2.86
CA VAL A 181 -23.56 -15.73 -3.09
C VAL A 181 -24.63 -15.88 -4.18
N THR A 182 -24.36 -16.64 -5.24
CA THR A 182 -25.37 -16.92 -6.28
C THR A 182 -26.52 -17.76 -5.71
N SER A 183 -26.23 -18.77 -4.90
CA SER A 183 -27.28 -19.58 -4.24
C SER A 183 -28.16 -18.76 -3.30
N ASN A 184 -27.56 -17.81 -2.54
CA ASN A 184 -28.31 -16.86 -1.72
C ASN A 184 -29.17 -15.92 -2.56
N ARG A 185 -28.66 -15.48 -3.72
CA ARG A 185 -29.42 -14.64 -4.67
C ARG A 185 -30.63 -15.39 -5.23
N ASP A 186 -30.46 -16.65 -5.62
CA ASP A 186 -31.53 -17.48 -6.18
C ASP A 186 -32.61 -17.82 -5.14
N SER A 187 -32.22 -17.96 -3.88
CA SER A 187 -33.15 -18.10 -2.76
C SER A 187 -33.98 -16.82 -2.53
N MET A 188 -33.34 -15.65 -2.63
CA MET A 188 -34.03 -14.37 -2.50
C MET A 188 -34.96 -14.06 -3.69
N THR A 189 -34.61 -14.47 -4.90
CA THR A 189 -35.50 -14.35 -6.07
C THR A 189 -36.70 -15.30 -5.97
N SER A 190 -36.49 -16.54 -5.53
CA SER A 190 -37.58 -17.51 -5.32
C SER A 190 -38.57 -17.06 -4.23
N ASN A 191 -38.06 -16.46 -3.15
CA ASN A 191 -38.90 -15.85 -2.12
C ASN A 191 -39.68 -14.65 -2.66
N ARG A 192 -39.07 -13.84 -3.53
CA ARG A 192 -39.73 -12.71 -4.19
C ARG A 192 -40.85 -13.17 -5.12
N ASP A 193 -40.63 -14.23 -5.90
CA ASP A 193 -41.63 -14.78 -6.81
C ASP A 193 -42.81 -15.42 -6.04
N SER A 194 -42.54 -16.03 -4.89
CA SER A 194 -43.56 -16.54 -3.96
C SER A 194 -44.41 -15.43 -3.33
N LEU A 195 -43.79 -14.28 -2.99
CA LEU A 195 -44.50 -13.10 -2.50
C LEU A 195 -45.33 -12.44 -3.61
N SER A 196 -44.81 -12.40 -4.85
CA SER A 196 -45.54 -11.83 -5.99
C SER A 196 -46.76 -12.68 -6.39
N SER A 197 -46.67 -14.00 -6.27
CA SER A 197 -47.80 -14.90 -6.50
C SER A 197 -48.85 -14.80 -5.40
N ASN A 198 -48.46 -14.58 -4.14
CA ASN A 198 -49.39 -14.30 -3.03
C ASN A 198 -50.11 -12.93 -3.18
N THR A 199 -49.48 -11.94 -3.81
CA THR A 199 -50.14 -10.64 -4.10
C THR A 199 -51.12 -10.71 -5.28
N SER A 200 -51.10 -11.80 -6.04
CA SER A 200 -52.01 -12.01 -7.18
C SER A 200 -53.33 -12.68 -6.75
N SER A 201 -53.42 -13.21 -5.52
CA SER A 201 -54.60 -13.90 -4.99
C SER A 201 -55.45 -13.09 -4.01
N THR A 202 -55.11 -11.82 -3.75
CA THR A 202 -55.91 -10.90 -2.92
C THR A 202 -56.35 -9.66 -3.70
N GLY A 203 -56.88 -9.89 -4.90
CA GLY A 203 -57.70 -8.89 -5.58
C GLY A 203 -59.11 -8.83 -4.97
N ARG A 204 -59.30 -8.11 -3.85
CA ARG A 204 -60.58 -7.42 -3.60
C ARG A 204 -60.54 -6.41 -2.44
N SER A 205 -61.06 -5.22 -2.75
CA SER A 205 -61.74 -4.26 -1.86
C SER A 205 -60.92 -3.25 -1.03
N GLN A 206 -61.13 -1.99 -1.43
CA GLN A 206 -61.53 -0.84 -0.59
C GLN A 206 -60.43 0.05 0.03
N ARG A 207 -60.19 1.17 -0.67
CA ARG A 207 -60.54 2.55 -0.28
C ARG A 207 -60.61 2.82 1.24
N GLY A 208 -59.74 3.70 1.75
CA GLY A 208 -59.88 4.29 3.09
C GLY A 208 -58.77 5.32 3.40
N THR A 209 -59.19 6.56 3.60
CA THR A 209 -58.46 7.78 4.05
C THR A 209 -57.77 7.66 5.42
N PRO A 210 -56.78 8.51 5.76
CA PRO A 210 -56.30 8.67 7.14
C PRO A 210 -56.96 9.86 7.86
N PRO A 211 -57.16 9.76 9.17
CA PRO A 211 -56.82 10.83 10.10
C PRO A 211 -55.89 10.26 11.19
N GLY A 212 -54.90 10.98 11.71
CA GLY A 212 -55.09 12.17 12.54
C GLY A 212 -54.40 11.90 13.88
N SER A 213 -53.43 12.76 14.18
CA SER A 213 -52.76 13.08 15.45
C SER A 213 -53.18 12.37 16.74
N PHE A 214 -52.19 11.90 17.51
CA PHE A 214 -52.21 12.00 18.97
C PHE A 214 -50.81 12.29 19.54
N SER A 215 -50.86 12.97 20.68
CA SER A 215 -49.87 13.77 21.39
C SER A 215 -48.76 13.02 22.12
N SER A 216 -47.61 13.70 22.20
CA SER A 216 -46.76 13.95 23.36
C SER A 216 -46.70 12.91 24.49
N PHE A 217 -45.51 12.38 24.73
CA PHE A 217 -45.02 12.07 26.07
C PHE A 217 -43.61 12.61 26.27
N THR A 218 -43.48 13.40 27.32
CA THR A 218 -42.24 13.82 27.99
C THR A 218 -41.61 12.64 28.72
N THR A 219 -40.28 12.59 28.87
CA THR A 219 -39.54 12.49 30.16
C THR A 219 -38.04 12.48 29.88
N SER A 220 -37.33 13.32 30.63
CA SER A 220 -35.87 13.51 30.68
C SER A 220 -35.15 12.35 31.37
N ALA A 221 -33.88 12.09 30.99
CA ALA A 221 -32.79 11.81 31.94
C ALA A 221 -31.42 11.82 31.24
N SER A 222 -30.54 12.67 31.75
CA SER A 222 -29.10 12.72 31.45
C SER A 222 -28.35 11.53 32.04
N LEU A 223 -27.21 11.16 31.44
CA LEU A 223 -25.92 10.90 32.12
C LEU A 223 -24.82 10.71 31.06
N ALA A 224 -23.71 11.43 31.26
CA ALA A 224 -22.51 11.42 30.43
C ALA A 224 -21.48 10.40 30.98
N PRO A 225 -20.20 10.39 30.56
CA PRO A 225 -19.58 9.28 29.85
C PRO A 225 -18.59 8.48 30.74
N SER A 226 -18.31 7.23 30.37
CA SER A 226 -17.22 6.45 30.98
C SER A 226 -16.11 6.14 29.99
N LEU A 227 -14.92 6.49 30.47
CA LEU A 227 -13.57 6.32 29.95
C LEU A 227 -13.12 4.85 29.78
N ARG A 228 -11.99 4.74 29.06
CA ARG A 228 -10.96 3.67 29.06
C ARG A 228 -11.27 2.51 28.10
N SER A 229 -10.35 2.08 27.23
CA SER A 229 -8.92 1.93 27.45
C SER A 229 -8.08 2.27 26.22
N GLY A 230 -6.94 2.92 26.48
CA GLY A 230 -5.88 3.11 25.50
C GLY A 230 -5.29 1.78 25.09
N ALA A 231 -5.36 1.50 23.79
CA ALA A 231 -4.37 0.68 23.12
C ALA A 231 -3.25 1.64 22.71
N SER A 232 -2.12 1.57 23.42
CA SER A 232 -0.87 2.17 22.99
C SER A 232 -0.46 1.49 21.67
N LEU A 233 -0.80 2.10 20.53
CA LEU A 233 -0.13 1.77 19.28
C LEU A 233 1.29 2.33 19.38
N SER A 234 2.21 1.47 19.81
CA SER A 234 3.63 1.67 19.55
C SER A 234 3.81 1.64 18.04
N HIS A 235 3.80 2.80 17.39
CA HIS A 235 4.32 2.95 16.04
C HIS A 235 5.81 2.65 16.12
N THR A 236 6.18 1.39 15.84
CA THR A 236 7.57 1.01 15.64
C THR A 236 7.99 1.59 14.30
N THR A 237 8.35 2.86 14.27
CA THR A 237 9.02 3.44 13.10
C THR A 237 10.31 2.68 12.91
N SER A 238 10.43 1.96 11.79
CA SER A 238 11.65 1.27 11.40
C SER A 238 12.83 2.25 11.49
N THR A 239 13.96 1.80 12.04
CA THR A 239 15.19 2.61 12.19
C THR A 239 15.61 3.26 10.88
N SER A 240 15.31 2.63 9.75
CA SER A 240 15.52 3.16 8.40
C SER A 240 14.74 4.44 8.12
N THR A 241 13.48 4.53 8.58
CA THR A 241 12.63 5.72 8.42
C THR A 241 13.15 6.88 9.27
N VAL A 242 13.66 6.60 10.48
CA VAL A 242 14.23 7.61 11.38
C VAL A 242 15.53 8.20 10.82
N ILE A 243 16.38 7.38 10.20
CA ILE A 243 17.63 7.83 9.58
C ILE A 243 17.32 8.74 8.38
N LEU A 244 16.42 8.31 7.49
CA LEU A 244 16.04 9.12 6.32
C LEU A 244 15.38 10.45 6.72
N TYR A 245 14.54 10.43 7.75
CA TYR A 245 13.94 11.64 8.32
C TYR A 245 15.00 12.62 8.86
N SER A 246 16.00 12.13 9.60
CA SER A 246 17.10 12.95 10.10
C SER A 246 17.93 13.57 8.97
N PHE A 247 18.13 12.84 7.86
CA PHE A 247 18.81 13.36 6.68
C PHE A 247 17.99 14.40 5.91
N MET A 248 16.66 14.25 5.82
CA MET A 248 15.78 15.25 5.20
C MET A 248 15.83 16.59 5.93
N LEU A 249 15.93 16.58 7.25
CA LEU A 249 16.06 17.81 8.05
C LEU A 249 17.44 18.46 7.98
N SER A 250 18.47 17.75 7.48
CA SER A 250 19.88 18.17 7.58
C SER A 250 20.57 18.52 6.26
N SER A 251 19.96 18.26 5.08
CA SER A 251 20.64 18.43 3.78
C SER A 251 20.12 19.59 2.93
N PRO A 252 20.96 20.58 2.58
CA PRO A 252 20.71 21.42 1.41
C PRO A 252 21.00 20.60 0.14
N ALA A 253 20.04 20.56 -0.77
CA ALA A 253 20.07 19.77 -1.99
C ALA A 253 21.29 20.10 -2.88
N GLN A 254 22.24 19.16 -2.97
CA GLN A 254 23.24 19.11 -4.05
C GLN A 254 23.44 17.66 -4.47
N CYS A 255 22.92 17.33 -5.67
CA CYS A 255 23.72 17.11 -6.87
C CYS A 255 22.77 17.15 -8.08
N ARG A 256 22.77 18.25 -8.84
CA ARG A 256 22.35 18.24 -10.25
C ARG A 256 23.56 17.81 -11.07
N GLY A 257 23.43 16.73 -11.81
CA GLY A 257 24.49 16.25 -12.69
C GLY A 257 24.07 15.00 -13.45
N HIS A 258 23.19 15.15 -14.43
CA HIS A 258 23.35 14.66 -15.80
C HIS A 258 22.16 15.08 -16.67
#